data_AF-A0A139DNT9-F1
#
_entry.id   AF-A0A139DNT9-F1
#
_cell.length_a   1.000
_cell.length_b   1.000
_cell.length_c   1.000
_cell.angle_alpha   90.00
_cell.angle_beta   90.00
_cell.angle_gamma   90.00
#
_symmetry.space_group_name_H-M   'P 1'
#
loop_
_entity.id
_entity.type
_entity.pdbx_description
1 polymer ?
#
loop_
_entity_poly.entity_id
_entity_poly.type
_entity_poly.pdbx_seq_one_letter_code
_entity_poly.pdbx_strand_id
1 'polypeptide(L)'
;MYVLDIEASSLGRDSYPIEIAWCRLDGGDAFSTLINPDSAGGWEDWDTFAETEVHGLSRAQCCQDGQNVVLVVRQVEDVLTNHPVCSDAHWQDQFWLERLFEAVGKRPPAKLMDIRDAVSLSQRPALDQLLKDLARPHRAKDDCQVLCEAVRQVRAAG
;
A
#
# COMPACT_ATOMS: atom_id res chain seq x y z
N MET A 1 -3.53 14.61 0.75
CA MET A 1 -3.83 13.21 1.12
C MET A 1 -3.14 12.33 0.11
N TYR A 2 -2.61 11.20 0.58
CA TYR A 2 -2.02 10.17 -0.25
C TYR A 2 -2.86 8.91 -0.17
N VAL A 3 -2.96 8.17 -1.27
CA VAL A 3 -3.42 6.78 -1.28
C VAL A 3 -2.17 5.90 -1.20
N LEU A 4 -2.18 4.93 -0.32
CA LEU A 4 -1.11 3.94 -0.14
C LEU A 4 -1.68 2.55 -0.43
N ASP A 5 -0.84 1.71 -1.01
CA ASP A 5 -1.14 0.31 -1.29
C ASP A 5 0.12 -0.53 -1.01
N ILE A 6 -0.08 -1.77 -0.55
CA ILE A 6 0.97 -2.73 -0.21
C ILE A 6 0.66 -4.08 -0.84
N GLU A 7 1.61 -4.61 -1.60
CA GLU A 7 1.64 -6.02 -1.95
C GLU A 7 2.39 -6.80 -0.87
N ALA A 8 1.93 -8.01 -0.57
CA ALA A 8 2.44 -8.82 0.53
C ALA A 8 2.86 -10.23 0.13
N SER A 9 3.72 -10.84 0.93
CA SER A 9 4.23 -12.20 0.70
C SER A 9 3.15 -13.28 0.71
N SER A 10 2.06 -13.06 1.47
CA SER A 10 0.87 -13.93 1.56
C SER A 10 -0.28 -13.20 2.25
N LEU A 11 -1.39 -13.90 2.51
CA LEU A 11 -2.48 -13.45 3.39
C LEU A 11 -2.42 -14.08 4.80
N GLY A 12 -1.31 -14.76 5.12
CA GLY A 12 -1.09 -15.45 6.39
C GLY A 12 -0.71 -14.51 7.54
N ARG A 13 -0.71 -15.07 8.75
CA ARG A 13 -0.35 -14.33 9.98
C ARG A 13 1.10 -13.83 9.98
N ASP A 14 2.00 -14.56 9.33
CA ASP A 14 3.43 -14.24 9.29
C ASP A 14 3.82 -13.48 8.02
N SER A 15 2.82 -13.02 7.26
CA SER A 15 2.96 -12.22 6.04
C SER A 15 3.66 -10.87 6.30
N TYR A 16 4.39 -10.40 5.30
CA TYR A 16 5.13 -9.14 5.31
C TYR A 16 5.03 -8.39 3.96
N PRO A 17 5.26 -7.07 3.95
CA PRO A 17 5.18 -6.27 2.72
C PRO A 17 6.37 -6.54 1.79
N ILE A 18 6.10 -6.66 0.50
CA ILE A 18 7.09 -6.93 -0.55
C ILE A 18 7.16 -5.82 -1.61
N GLU A 19 6.10 -5.04 -1.76
CA GLU A 19 6.05 -3.80 -2.52
C GLU A 19 5.22 -2.79 -1.72
N ILE A 20 5.63 -1.52 -1.75
CA ILE A 20 4.84 -0.43 -1.17
C ILE A 20 4.86 0.75 -2.11
N ALA A 21 3.69 1.35 -2.30
CA ALA A 21 3.54 2.56 -3.09
C ALA A 21 2.64 3.57 -2.40
N TRP A 22 2.78 4.82 -2.83
CA TRP A 22 1.77 5.84 -2.56
C TRP A 22 1.66 6.79 -3.74
N CYS A 23 0.46 7.34 -3.92
CA CYS A 23 0.18 8.40 -4.89
C CYS A 23 -0.54 9.56 -4.22
N ARG A 24 -0.14 10.79 -4.56
CA ARG A 24 -0.85 11.99 -4.14
C ARG A 24 -2.18 12.06 -4.85
N LEU A 25 -3.25 12.18 -4.06
CA LEU A 25 -4.60 12.18 -4.60
C LEU A 25 -4.82 13.32 -5.61
N ASP A 26 -4.39 14.53 -5.25
CA ASP A 26 -4.60 15.75 -6.05
C ASP A 26 -3.27 16.24 -6.69
N GLY A 27 -2.51 15.36 -7.35
CA GLY A 27 -1.25 15.72 -8.02
C GLY A 27 -0.54 14.57 -8.72
N GLY A 28 0.67 14.83 -9.21
CA GLY A 28 1.51 13.84 -9.89
C GLY A 28 2.60 13.18 -9.03
N ASP A 29 2.67 13.56 -7.75
CA ASP A 29 3.66 13.01 -6.81
C ASP A 29 3.31 11.56 -6.44
N ALA A 30 4.28 10.66 -6.60
CA ALA A 30 4.10 9.23 -6.39
C ALA A 30 5.44 8.55 -6.09
N PHE A 31 5.37 7.46 -5.34
CA PHE A 31 6.50 6.61 -4.99
C PHE A 31 6.09 5.15 -5.12
N SER A 32 7.04 4.30 -5.47
CA SER A 32 6.91 2.85 -5.36
C SER A 32 8.29 2.22 -5.22
N THR A 33 8.38 1.18 -4.39
CA THR A 33 9.57 0.36 -4.27
C THR A 33 9.20 -1.06 -3.92
N LEU A 34 9.96 -2.02 -4.45
CA LEU A 34 10.06 -3.34 -3.86
C LEU A 34 10.81 -3.25 -2.53
N ILE A 35 10.53 -4.17 -1.61
CA ILE A 35 11.15 -4.27 -0.31
C ILE A 35 11.98 -5.55 -0.27
N ASN A 36 13.25 -5.44 0.13
CA ASN A 36 14.13 -6.60 0.24
C ASN A 36 13.85 -7.36 1.55
N PRO A 37 13.30 -8.58 1.52
CA PRO A 37 12.94 -9.32 2.73
C PRO A 37 14.16 -9.71 3.57
N ASP A 38 15.31 -9.93 2.93
CA ASP A 38 16.55 -10.34 3.62
C ASP A 38 17.12 -9.21 4.50
N SER A 39 16.64 -7.96 4.32
CA SER A 39 17.02 -6.83 5.14
C SER A 39 16.23 -6.65 6.44
N ALA A 40 15.12 -7.39 6.61
CA ALA A 40 14.21 -7.26 7.76
C ALA A 40 14.57 -8.14 8.97
N GLY A 41 15.33 -9.22 8.75
CA GLY A 41 15.69 -10.19 9.79
C GLY A 41 14.50 -11.01 10.30
N GLY A 42 14.13 -12.07 9.58
CA GLY A 42 13.09 -13.03 10.01
C GLY A 42 11.85 -13.11 9.12
N TRP A 43 11.87 -12.48 7.94
CA TRP A 43 10.80 -12.59 6.94
C TRP A 43 11.01 -13.85 6.08
N GLU A 44 10.32 -14.92 6.46
CA GLU A 44 10.43 -16.25 5.83
C GLU A 44 9.15 -16.71 5.13
N ASP A 45 7.98 -16.19 5.53
CA ASP A 45 6.70 -16.48 4.88
C ASP A 45 6.73 -16.16 3.38
N TRP A 46 6.13 -17.03 2.56
CA TRP A 46 6.00 -16.81 1.13
C TRP A 46 4.90 -17.71 0.57
N ASP A 47 3.92 -17.13 -0.12
CA ASP A 47 2.86 -17.86 -0.78
C ASP A 47 3.08 -17.86 -2.29
N THR A 48 3.26 -19.05 -2.86
CA THR A 48 3.42 -19.22 -4.30
C THR A 48 2.18 -18.80 -5.08
N PHE A 49 0.98 -18.89 -4.48
CA PHE A 49 -0.25 -18.43 -5.13
C PHE A 49 -0.26 -16.89 -5.28
N ALA A 50 0.18 -16.17 -4.24
CA ALA A 50 0.33 -14.72 -4.31
C ALA A 50 1.34 -14.33 -5.41
N GLU A 51 2.48 -15.03 -5.47
CA GLU A 51 3.48 -14.83 -6.51
C GLU A 51 2.94 -15.07 -7.93
N THR A 52 2.28 -16.21 -8.20
CA THR A 52 1.95 -16.58 -9.59
C THR A 52 0.61 -16.07 -10.07
N GLU A 53 -0.39 -15.96 -9.20
CA GLU A 53 -1.77 -15.65 -9.60
C GLU A 53 -2.21 -14.23 -9.23
N VAL A 54 -1.46 -13.53 -8.38
CA VAL A 54 -1.83 -12.19 -7.88
C VAL A 54 -0.89 -11.13 -8.43
N HIS A 55 0.33 -11.01 -7.90
CA HIS A 55 1.20 -9.85 -8.16
C HIS A 55 2.37 -10.12 -9.11
N GLY A 56 2.73 -11.38 -9.37
CA GLY A 56 3.81 -11.72 -10.32
C GLY A 56 5.23 -11.41 -9.83
N LEU A 57 5.41 -11.07 -8.55
CA LEU A 57 6.70 -10.71 -7.97
C LEU A 57 7.29 -11.92 -7.25
N SER A 58 8.43 -12.40 -7.72
CA SER A 58 9.12 -13.51 -7.05
C SER A 58 9.94 -13.05 -5.84
N ARG A 59 10.15 -13.93 -4.87
CA ARG A 59 11.00 -13.61 -3.70
C ARG A 59 12.41 -13.23 -4.13
N ALA A 60 12.94 -13.92 -5.14
CA ALA A 60 14.26 -13.64 -5.69
C ALA A 60 14.35 -12.22 -6.27
N GLN A 61 13.32 -11.77 -6.99
CA GLN A 61 13.23 -10.41 -7.49
C GLN A 61 13.17 -9.39 -6.35
N CYS A 62 12.34 -9.64 -5.31
CA CYS A 62 12.29 -8.77 -4.13
C CYS A 62 13.65 -8.69 -3.42
N CYS A 63 14.39 -9.79 -3.29
CA CYS A 63 15.73 -9.79 -2.72
C CYS A 63 16.75 -9.01 -3.57
N GLN A 64 16.65 -9.10 -4.89
CA GLN A 64 17.62 -8.50 -5.81
C GLN A 64 17.36 -7.00 -6.03
N ASP A 65 16.11 -6.64 -6.29
CA ASP A 65 15.73 -5.30 -6.72
C ASP A 65 15.07 -4.48 -5.58
N GLY A 66 14.73 -5.15 -4.48
CA GLY A 66 14.11 -4.52 -3.32
C GLY A 66 15.05 -3.61 -2.56
N GLN A 67 14.46 -2.56 -1.99
CA GLN A 67 15.15 -1.62 -1.14
C GLN A 67 15.27 -2.16 0.30
N ASN A 68 16.34 -1.75 0.99
CA ASN A 68 16.51 -2.07 2.40
C ASN A 68 15.37 -1.48 3.25
N VAL A 69 14.78 -2.28 4.15
CA VAL A 69 13.64 -1.87 5.00
C VAL A 69 13.89 -0.57 5.77
N VAL A 70 15.13 -0.29 6.18
CA VAL A 70 15.47 0.96 6.89
C VAL A 70 15.24 2.18 6.01
N LEU A 71 15.57 2.09 4.71
CA LEU A 71 15.35 3.19 3.77
C LEU A 71 13.87 3.30 3.41
N VAL A 72 13.18 2.18 3.24
CA VAL A 72 11.72 2.18 2.99
C VAL A 72 10.98 2.83 4.15
N VAL A 73 11.25 2.43 5.39
CA VAL A 73 10.62 3.02 6.59
C VAL A 73 10.85 4.52 6.66
N ARG A 74 12.04 5.03 6.33
CA ARG A 74 12.30 6.47 6.32
C ARG A 74 11.41 7.23 5.32
N GLN A 75 11.21 6.68 4.13
CA GLN A 75 10.34 7.29 3.11
C GLN A 75 8.88 7.29 3.55
N VAL A 76 8.42 6.17 4.11
CA VAL A 76 7.04 6.00 4.56
C VAL A 76 6.75 6.83 5.81
N GLU A 77 7.70 6.91 6.75
CA GLU A 77 7.63 7.75 7.95
C GLU A 77 7.47 9.23 7.58
N ASP A 78 8.24 9.74 6.61
CA ASP A 78 8.14 11.14 6.17
C ASP A 78 6.74 11.48 5.63
N VAL A 79 6.18 10.61 4.77
CA VAL A 79 4.82 10.81 4.23
C VAL A 79 3.76 10.73 5.33
N LEU A 80 3.82 9.73 6.22
CA LEU A 80 2.83 9.56 7.29
C LEU A 80 2.89 10.66 8.35
N THR A 81 4.07 11.24 8.61
CA THR A 81 4.22 12.35 9.55
C THR A 81 3.62 13.64 9.02
N ASN A 82 3.75 13.90 7.72
CA ASN A 82 3.41 15.20 7.14
C ASN A 82 2.04 15.23 6.47
N HIS A 83 1.45 14.07 6.16
CA HIS A 83 0.24 13.98 5.35
C HIS A 83 -0.75 12.92 5.85
N PRO A 84 -2.07 13.15 5.68
CA PRO A 84 -3.04 12.09 5.83
C PRO A 84 -2.87 11.07 4.68
N VAL A 85 -2.84 9.80 5.05
CA VAL A 85 -2.68 8.66 4.13
C VAL A 85 -3.87 7.72 4.31
N CYS A 86 -4.48 7.30 3.20
CA CYS A 86 -5.58 6.36 3.19
C CYS A 86 -5.31 5.14 2.30
N SER A 87 -6.10 4.09 2.49
CA SER A 87 -6.09 2.86 1.71
C SER A 87 -7.53 2.33 1.56
N ASP A 88 -7.84 1.63 0.46
CA ASP A 88 -9.12 0.94 0.27
C ASP A 88 -9.22 -0.36 1.09
N ALA A 89 -8.09 -0.90 1.55
CA ALA A 89 -7.96 -2.03 2.46
C ALA A 89 -7.19 -1.67 3.75
N HIS A 90 -7.49 -0.50 4.34
CA HIS A 90 -6.72 0.10 5.43
C HIS A 90 -6.41 -0.82 6.62
N TRP A 91 -7.22 -1.83 6.93
CA TRP A 91 -6.91 -2.80 8.00
C TRP A 91 -5.76 -3.72 7.64
N GLN A 92 -5.74 -4.25 6.41
CA GLN A 92 -4.70 -5.12 5.88
C GLN A 92 -3.40 -4.34 5.67
N ASP A 93 -3.48 -3.17 5.05
CA ASP A 93 -2.30 -2.33 4.84
C ASP A 93 -1.73 -1.83 6.17
N GLN A 94 -2.56 -1.54 7.17
CA GLN A 94 -2.07 -1.18 8.50
C GLN A 94 -1.30 -2.34 9.14
N PHE A 95 -1.74 -3.59 8.96
CA PHE A 95 -1.02 -4.76 9.45
C PHE A 95 0.38 -4.88 8.82
N TRP A 96 0.49 -4.75 7.50
CA TRP A 96 1.80 -4.84 6.82
C TRP A 96 2.67 -3.61 7.08
N LEU A 97 2.07 -2.43 7.22
CA LEU A 97 2.76 -1.21 7.63
C LEU A 97 3.35 -1.35 9.04
N GLU A 98 2.62 -1.96 9.98
CA GLU A 98 3.15 -2.24 11.32
C GLU A 98 4.34 -3.21 11.25
N ARG A 99 4.24 -4.30 10.47
CA ARG A 99 5.36 -5.23 10.24
C ARG A 99 6.59 -4.54 9.67
N LEU A 100 6.41 -3.63 8.71
CA LEU A 100 7.51 -2.85 8.12
C LEU A 100 8.25 -2.01 9.17
N PHE A 101 7.52 -1.31 10.04
CA PHE A 101 8.11 -0.47 11.08
C PHE A 101 8.74 -1.30 12.21
N GLU A 102 8.14 -2.43 12.57
CA GLU A 102 8.69 -3.33 13.58
C GLU A 102 10.02 -3.96 13.15
N ALA A 103 10.22 -4.22 11.85
CA ALA A 103 11.49 -4.70 11.31
C ALA A 103 12.68 -3.76 11.59
N VAL A 104 12.40 -2.50 11.95
CA VAL A 104 13.42 -1.52 12.35
C VAL A 104 13.23 -0.99 13.79
N GLY A 105 12.42 -1.70 14.60
CA GLY A 105 12.19 -1.37 16.01
C GLY A 105 11.38 -0.09 16.23
N LYS A 106 10.54 0.30 15.26
CA LYS A 106 9.69 1.51 15.31
C LYS A 106 8.20 1.18 15.29
N ARG A 107 7.37 2.20 15.39
CA ARG A 107 5.92 2.17 15.11
C ARG A 107 5.58 3.25 14.08
N PRO A 108 4.57 3.05 13.22
CA PRO A 108 4.10 4.09 12.30
C PRO A 108 3.68 5.36 13.08
N PRO A 109 4.02 6.57 12.60
CA PRO A 109 3.70 7.82 13.31
C PRO A 109 2.21 8.20 13.22
N ALA A 110 1.48 7.59 12.29
CA ALA A 110 0.04 7.75 12.10
C ALA A 110 -0.58 6.43 11.62
N LYS A 111 -1.90 6.29 11.78
CA LYS A 111 -2.67 5.18 11.21
C LYS A 111 -3.18 5.52 9.83
N LEU A 112 -3.33 4.51 8.98
CA LEU A 112 -4.03 4.66 7.71
C LEU A 112 -5.51 4.98 7.92
N MET A 113 -6.01 5.91 7.13
CA MET A 113 -7.43 6.23 7.04
C MET A 113 -8.13 5.32 6.03
N ASP A 114 -9.44 5.22 6.14
CA ASP A 114 -10.25 4.57 5.12
C ASP A 114 -10.32 5.45 3.87
N ILE A 115 -10.20 4.88 2.67
CA ILE A 115 -10.31 5.65 1.41
C ILE A 115 -11.63 6.43 1.30
N ARG A 116 -12.70 5.98 1.98
CA ARG A 116 -13.99 6.68 2.06
C ARG A 116 -13.90 8.03 2.77
N ASP A 117 -12.84 8.29 3.53
CA ASP A 117 -12.56 9.59 4.12
C ASP A 117 -11.96 10.59 3.11
N ALA A 118 -11.62 10.13 1.90
CA ALA A 118 -11.22 10.99 0.81
C ALA A 118 -12.43 11.67 0.11
N VAL A 119 -13.67 11.26 0.40
CA VAL A 119 -14.89 11.85 -0.21
C VAL A 119 -15.89 12.29 0.87
N SER A 120 -16.85 13.13 0.48
CA SER A 120 -17.94 13.52 1.39
C SER A 120 -18.85 12.33 1.74
N LEU A 121 -19.58 12.41 2.86
CA LEU A 121 -20.50 11.33 3.29
C LEU A 121 -21.52 10.96 2.21
N SER A 122 -22.06 11.94 1.48
CA SER A 122 -23.01 11.72 0.39
C SER A 122 -22.39 11.05 -0.84
N GLN A 123 -21.08 11.15 -1.02
CA GLN A 123 -20.33 10.56 -2.13
C GLN A 123 -19.86 9.12 -1.87
N ARG A 124 -19.83 8.68 -0.60
CA ARG A 124 -19.34 7.33 -0.23
C ARG A 124 -20.04 6.19 -0.98
N PRO A 125 -21.38 6.17 -1.16
CA PRO A 125 -22.02 5.09 -1.91
C PRO A 125 -21.56 4.99 -3.37
N ALA A 126 -21.27 6.12 -4.01
CA ALA A 126 -20.75 6.14 -5.38
C ALA A 126 -19.32 5.61 -5.45
N LEU A 127 -18.47 5.97 -4.48
CA LEU A 127 -17.12 5.43 -4.36
C LEU A 127 -17.15 3.92 -4.08
N ASP A 128 -17.98 3.46 -3.14
CA ASP A 128 -18.11 2.04 -2.81
C ASP A 128 -18.53 1.20 -4.02
N GLN A 129 -19.42 1.73 -4.86
CA GLN A 129 -19.80 1.03 -6.10
C GLN A 129 -18.64 0.98 -7.09
N LEU A 130 -17.95 2.11 -7.28
CA LEU A 130 -16.83 2.18 -8.21
C LEU A 130 -15.69 1.25 -7.79
N LEU A 131 -15.35 1.20 -6.49
CA LEU A 131 -14.30 0.32 -5.96
C LEU A 131 -14.60 -1.17 -6.14
N LYS A 132 -15.86 -1.60 -6.05
CA LYS A 132 -16.25 -3.01 -6.27
C LYS A 132 -15.99 -3.51 -7.68
N ASP A 133 -16.20 -2.63 -8.65
CA ASP A 133 -16.07 -2.97 -10.07
C ASP A 133 -14.66 -2.67 -10.61
N LEU A 134 -13.78 -2.14 -9.76
CA LEU A 134 -12.47 -1.64 -10.15
C LEU A 134 -11.48 -2.80 -10.30
N ALA A 135 -10.98 -3.00 -11.51
CA ALA A 135 -9.89 -3.94 -11.73
C ALA A 135 -8.61 -3.45 -11.03
N ARG A 136 -7.96 -4.34 -10.29
CA ARG A 136 -6.67 -4.11 -9.62
C ARG A 136 -5.58 -4.87 -10.38
N PRO A 137 -4.56 -4.19 -10.93
CA PRO A 137 -3.42 -4.85 -11.54
C PRO A 137 -2.55 -5.65 -10.55
N HIS A 138 -2.74 -5.47 -9.24
CA HIS A 138 -1.93 -6.08 -8.18
C HIS A 138 -0.46 -5.70 -8.31
N ARG A 139 -0.25 -4.39 -8.48
CA ARG A 139 1.01 -3.68 -8.50
C ARG A 139 0.79 -2.36 -7.80
N ALA A 140 1.44 -2.20 -6.64
CA ALA A 140 1.03 -1.19 -5.66
C ALA A 140 0.88 0.23 -6.23
N LYS A 141 1.78 0.64 -7.15
CA LYS A 141 1.70 1.97 -7.77
C LYS A 141 0.49 2.10 -8.69
N ASP A 142 0.25 1.11 -9.51
CA ASP A 142 -0.82 1.12 -10.50
C ASP A 142 -2.17 1.08 -9.78
N ASP A 143 -2.27 0.30 -8.70
CA ASP A 143 -3.42 0.29 -7.81
C ASP A 143 -3.66 1.65 -7.14
N CYS A 144 -2.62 2.28 -6.59
CA CYS A 144 -2.72 3.65 -6.06
C CYS A 144 -3.23 4.66 -7.11
N GLN A 145 -2.78 4.56 -8.36
CA GLN A 145 -3.19 5.46 -9.44
C GLN A 145 -4.66 5.28 -9.81
N VAL A 146 -5.09 4.02 -9.94
CA VAL A 146 -6.48 3.65 -10.24
C VAL A 146 -7.41 4.09 -9.10
N LEU A 147 -7.00 3.91 -7.85
CA LEU A 147 -7.71 4.40 -6.67
C LEU A 147 -7.81 5.92 -6.63
N CYS A 148 -6.71 6.62 -6.90
CA CYS A 148 -6.71 8.08 -6.97
C CYS A 148 -7.70 8.58 -8.03
N GLU A 149 -7.74 7.94 -9.20
CA GLU A 149 -8.65 8.32 -10.27
C GLU A 149 -10.11 8.09 -9.89
N ALA A 150 -10.42 6.94 -9.27
CA ALA A 150 -11.76 6.64 -8.78
C ALA A 150 -12.27 7.71 -7.80
N VAL A 151 -11.42 8.11 -6.85
CA VAL A 151 -11.76 9.17 -5.89
C VAL A 151 -11.95 10.52 -6.58
N ARG A 152 -11.08 10.91 -7.53
CA ARG A 152 -11.24 12.16 -8.30
C ARG A 152 -12.53 12.18 -9.10
N GLN A 153 -12.87 11.08 -9.76
CA GLN A 153 -14.11 10.96 -10.53
C GLN A 153 -15.33 11.21 -9.64
N VAL A 154 -15.37 10.58 -8.46
CA VAL A 154 -16.48 10.76 -7.51
C VAL A 154 -16.52 12.19 -6.96
N ARG A 155 -15.37 12.79 -6.66
CA ARG A 155 -15.28 14.18 -6.21
C ARG A 155 -15.78 15.18 -7.26
N ALA A 156 -15.49 14.94 -8.54
CA ALA A 156 -15.89 15.82 -9.64
C ALA A 156 -17.38 15.71 -10.01
N ALA A 157 -18.04 14.62 -9.64
CA ALA A 157 -19.43 14.34 -9.96
C ALA A 157 -20.44 14.90 -8.94
N GLY A 158 -19.99 15.47 -7.82
CA GLY A 158 -20.83 16.05 -6.77
C GLY A 158 -20.49 17.51 -6.50
#